data_AF-A0A1I4GC92-F1
#
_entry.id   AF-A0A1I4GC92-F1
#
_cell.length_a   1.000
_cell.length_b   1.000
_cell.length_c   1.000
_cell.angle_alpha   90.00
_cell.angle_beta   90.00
_cell.angle_gamma   90.00
#
_symmetry.space_group_name_H-M   'P 1'
#
loop_
_entity.id
_entity.type
_entity.pdbx_description
1 polymer ?
#
loop_
_entity_poly.entity_id
_entity_poly.type
_entity_poly.pdbx_seq_one_letter_code
_entity_poly.pdbx_strand_id
1 'polypeptide(L)' 'MSKLTLISIVLLGLGLALWAGYAAQGSYVDEDGILQEPFHLLALGWLFVLAGAVTLASALVVRIIKKWKTSK' A
#
# COMPACT_ATOMS: atom_id res chain seq x y z
N MET A 1 -12.09 13.77 -8.12
CA MET A 1 -11.78 12.44 -7.55
C MET A 1 -12.50 12.28 -6.22
N SER A 2 -12.94 11.07 -5.84
CA SER A 2 -13.54 10.88 -4.52
C SER A 2 -12.46 10.97 -3.43
N LYS A 3 -12.82 11.40 -2.22
CA LYS A 3 -11.88 11.44 -1.08
C LYS A 3 -11.24 10.06 -0.83
N LEU A 4 -12.02 8.99 -0.95
CA LEU A 4 -11.54 7.61 -0.83
C LEU A 4 -10.51 7.24 -1.91
N THR A 5 -10.72 7.69 -3.15
CA THR A 5 -9.76 7.48 -4.25
C THR A 5 -8.44 8.20 -3.96
N LEU A 6 -8.49 9.43 -3.45
CA LEU A 6 -7.29 10.19 -3.08
C LEU A 6 -6.52 9.49 -1.94
N ILE A 7 -7.23 9.09 -0.88
CA ILE A 7 -6.64 8.36 0.26
C ILE A 7 -5.97 7.07 -0.24
N SER A 8 -6.65 6.31 -1.10
CA SER A 8 -6.10 5.09 -1.68
C SER A 8 -4.81 5.35 -2.46
N ILE A 9 -4.76 6.37 -3.32
CA ILE A 9 -3.56 6.73 -4.09
C ILE A 9 -2.40 7.07 -3.16
N VAL A 10 -2.65 7.84 -2.09
CA VAL A 10 -1.62 8.20 -1.11
C VAL A 10 -1.10 6.94 -0.39
N LEU A 11 -2.00 6.06 0.08
CA LEU A 11 -1.62 4.83 0.76
C LEU A 11 -0.80 3.90 -0.16
N LEU A 12 -1.24 3.70 -1.40
CA LEU A 12 -0.51 2.90 -2.38
C LEU A 12 0.86 3.51 -2.69
N GLY A 13 0.93 4.84 -2.87
CA GLY A 13 2.17 5.55 -3.10
C GLY A 13 3.17 5.40 -1.94
N LEU A 14 2.70 5.53 -0.70
CA LEU A 14 3.52 5.31 0.49
C LEU A 14 4.01 3.86 0.59
N GLY A 15 3.12 2.89 0.33
CA GLY A 15 3.47 1.47 0.34
C GLY A 15 4.56 1.16 -0.69
N LEU A 16 4.41 1.65 -1.93
CA LEU A 16 5.41 1.48 -2.98
C LEU A 16 6.74 2.18 -2.64
N ALA A 17 6.70 3.36 -2.04
CA ALA A 17 7.91 4.06 -1.60
C ALA A 17 8.67 3.28 -0.52
N LEU A 18 7.97 2.64 0.42
CA LEU A 18 8.57 1.79 1.44
C LEU A 18 9.20 0.52 0.84
N TRP A 19 8.53 -0.08 -0.14
CA TRP A 19 9.09 -1.19 -0.92
C TRP A 19 10.35 -0.81 -1.69
N ALA A 20 10.36 0.36 -2.32
CA ALA A 20 11.53 0.89 -2.99
C ALA A 20 12.68 1.16 -1.99
N GLY A 21 12.36 1.69 -0.80
CA GLY A 21 13.32 1.88 0.28
C GLY A 21 13.92 0.57 0.79
N TYR A 22 13.10 -0.47 0.95
CA TYR A 22 13.55 -1.82 1.30
C TYR A 22 14.51 -2.38 0.25
N ALA A 23 14.15 -2.29 -1.04
CA ALA A 23 14.99 -2.75 -2.14
C ALA A 23 16.33 -1.97 -2.23
N ALA A 24 16.33 -0.69 -1.88
CA ALA A 24 17.52 0.15 -1.89
C ALA A 24 18.48 -0.14 -0.73
N GLN A 25 17.97 -0.50 0.45
CA GLN A 25 18.79 -0.87 1.61
C GLN A 25 19.41 -2.27 1.48
N GLY A 26 18.68 -3.19 0.84
CA GLY A 26 19.16 -4.56 0.64
C GLY A 26 19.28 -5.36 1.93
N SER A 27 19.98 -6.48 1.85
CA SER A 27 20.22 -7.41 2.95
C SER A 27 21.69 -7.83 2.96
N TYR A 28 22.31 -7.87 4.14
CA TYR A 28 23.67 -8.39 4.28
C TYR A 28 23.79 -9.18 5.58
N VAL A 29 24.80 -10.05 5.65
CA VAL A 29 25.15 -10.78 6.87
C VAL A 29 26.33 -10.06 7.51
N ASP A 30 26.23 -9.74 8.79
CA ASP A 30 27.30 -9.07 9.54
C ASP A 30 28.42 -10.06 9.97
N GLU A 31 29.43 -9.53 10.66
CA GLU A 31 30.60 -10.30 11.10
C GLU A 31 30.27 -11.41 12.10
N ASP A 32 29.17 -11.27 12.85
CA ASP A 32 28.66 -12.26 13.80
C ASP A 32 27.81 -13.35 13.10
N GLY A 33 27.64 -13.27 11.77
CA GLY A 33 26.83 -14.19 10.99
C GLY A 33 25.32 -13.90 11.08
N ILE A 34 24.92 -12.70 11.54
CA ILE A 34 23.52 -12.31 11.68
C ILE A 34 23.06 -11.59 10.41
N LEU A 35 21.91 -12.00 9.89
CA LEU A 35 21.26 -11.33 8.76
C LEU A 35 20.67 -9.99 9.21
N GLN A 36 21.19 -8.91 8.65
CA GLN A 36 20.67 -7.56 8.80
C GLN A 36 19.79 -7.23 7.60
N GLU A 37 18.49 -7.10 7.86
CA GLU A 37 17.48 -6.81 6.84
C GLU A 37 16.41 -5.86 7.38
N PRO A 38 15.98 -4.85 6.61
CA PRO A 38 15.00 -3.86 7.06
C PRO A 38 13.56 -4.40 6.98
N PHE A 39 13.26 -5.47 7.73
CA PHE A 39 11.94 -6.12 7.76
C PHE A 39 10.79 -5.17 8.09
N HIS A 40 11.06 -4.10 8.85
CA HIS A 40 10.08 -3.08 9.16
C HIS A 40 9.55 -2.37 7.91
N LEU A 41 10.41 -2.11 6.91
CA LEU A 41 9.99 -1.51 5.64
C LEU A 41 9.11 -2.45 4.83
N LEU A 42 9.42 -3.75 4.84
CA LEU A 42 8.62 -4.77 4.15
C LEU A 42 7.24 -4.92 4.80
N ALA A 43 7.18 -4.98 6.13
CA ALA A 43 5.93 -5.05 6.88
C ALA A 43 5.05 -3.80 6.66
N LEU A 44 5.63 -2.61 6.78
CA LEU A 44 4.92 -1.35 6.53
C LEU A 44 4.51 -1.22 5.06
N GLY A 45 5.38 -1.62 4.13
CA GLY A 45 5.10 -1.62 2.70
C GLY A 45 3.84 -2.43 2.38
N TRP A 46 3.76 -3.67 2.86
CA TRP A 46 2.55 -4.48 2.72
C TRP A 46 1.32 -3.86 3.40
N LEU A 47 1.46 -3.34 4.62
CA LEU A 47 0.37 -2.70 5.35
C LEU A 47 -0.27 -1.58 4.52
N PHE A 48 0.55 -0.67 3.98
CA PHE A 48 0.09 0.47 3.19
C PHE A 48 -0.46 0.05 1.81
N VAL A 49 0.17 -0.91 1.12
CA VAL A 49 -0.34 -1.43 -0.15
C VAL A 49 -1.71 -2.08 0.04
N LEU A 50 -1.87 -2.95 1.04
CA LEU A 50 -3.13 -3.63 1.32
C LEU A 50 -4.23 -2.65 1.74
N ALA A 51 -3.93 -1.72 2.66
CA ALA A 51 -4.87 -0.69 3.06
C ALA A 51 -5.31 0.20 1.88
N GLY A 52 -4.35 0.59 1.02
CA GLY A 52 -4.62 1.33 -0.21
C GLY A 52 -5.52 0.57 -1.18
N ALA A 53 -5.27 -0.73 -1.38
CA ALA A 53 -6.06 -1.60 -2.24
C ALA A 53 -7.50 -1.79 -1.73
N VAL A 54 -7.67 -2.06 -0.42
CA VAL A 54 -9.00 -2.18 0.22
C VAL A 54 -9.78 -0.88 0.11
N THR A 55 -9.11 0.26 0.30
CA THR A 55 -9.74 1.58 0.16
C THR A 55 -10.17 1.85 -1.28
N LEU A 56 -9.35 1.45 -2.27
CA LEU A 56 -9.70 1.57 -3.68
C LEU A 56 -10.94 0.73 -4.02
N ALA A 57 -10.93 -0.54 -3.61
CA ALA A 57 -12.02 -1.47 -3.82
C ALA A 57 -13.32 -0.91 -3.22
N SER A 58 -13.26 -0.39 -2.00
CA SER A 58 -14.40 0.27 -1.33
C SER A 58 -14.91 1.47 -2.12
N ALA A 59 -14.02 2.32 -2.65
CA ALA A 59 -14.40 3.45 -3.48
C ALA A 59 -15.10 3.02 -4.78
N LEU A 60 -14.63 1.94 -5.41
CA LEU A 60 -15.23 1.37 -6.61
C LEU A 60 -16.62 0.79 -6.32
N VAL A 61 -16.76 0.02 -5.24
CA VAL A 61 -18.05 -0.54 -4.80
C VAL A 61 -19.07 0.58 -4.56
N VAL A 62 -18.70 1.63 -3.80
CA VAL A 62 -19.58 2.79 -3.56
C VAL A 62 -19.98 3.46 -4.87
N ARG A 63 -19.05 3.57 -5.83
CA ARG A 63 -19.35 4.16 -7.14
C ARG A 63 -20.31 3.31 -7.96
N ILE A 64 -20.15 1.99 -7.96
CA ILE A 64 -21.04 1.06 -8.65
C ILE A 64 -22.45 1.15 -8.08
N ILE A 65 -22.58 1.09 -6.74
CA ILE A 65 -23.89 1.18 -6.05
C ILE A 65 -24.58 2.51 -6.37
N LYS A 66 -23.85 3.63 -6.32
CA LYS A 66 -24.41 4.95 -6.69
C LYS A 66 -24.89 4.98 -8.14
N LYS A 67 -24.10 4.45 -9.08
CA LYS A 67 -24.46 4.39 -10.50
C LYS A 67 -25.77 3.60 -10.70
N TRP A 68 -25.93 2.47 -10.02
CA TRP A 68 -27.12 1.65 -10.11
C TRP A 68 -28.36 2.35 -9.56
N LYS A 69 -28.21 3.10 -8.45
CA LYS A 69 -29.31 3.87 -7.86
C LYS A 69 -29.76 5.06 -8.71
N THR A 70 -28.85 5.68 -9.46
CA THR A 70 -29.16 6.80 -10.36
C THR A 70 -29.69 6.35 -11.73
N SER A 71 -29.47 5.08 -12.09
CA SER A 71 -29.93 4.51 -13.37
C SER A 71 -31.34 3.91 -13.31
N LYS A 72 -31.93 3.83 -12.12
CA LYS A 72 -33.35 3.56 -11.88
C LYS A 72 -34.07 4.88 -11.61
#